data_AF-A0A6J6GL83-F1
#
_entry.id   AF-A0A6J6GL83-F1
#
_cell.length_a   1.000
_cell.length_b   1.000
_cell.length_c   1.000
_cell.angle_alpha   90.00
_cell.angle_beta   90.00
_cell.angle_gamma   90.00
#
_symmetry.space_group_name_H-M   'P 1'
#
loop_
_entity.id
_entity.type
_entity.pdbx_description
1 polymer ?
#
loop_
_entity_poly.entity_id
_entity_poly.type
_entity_poly.pdbx_seq_one_letter_code
_entity_poly.pdbx_strand_id
1 'polypeptide(L)'
;MSRVQSTAQLPIEVIEKAKEVLIGALQFAQCEITSVGDFNIEAKRGSQIVFRGKGAMIANDVDYPIKIAIGFFQHEGKFLVNIAVDEDMGFGLMIGAKGKYQGVCDRLRDTLAVSLN
;
A
#
# COMPACT_ATOMS: atom_id res chain seq x y z
N MET A 1 -1.06 3.30 20.29
CA MET A 1 0.17 3.03 19.52
C MET A 1 0.02 3.66 18.15
N SER A 2 0.96 4.50 17.72
CA SER A 2 0.91 5.17 16.42
C SER A 2 1.16 4.15 15.31
N ARG A 3 0.10 3.77 14.59
CA ARG A 3 0.19 3.02 13.34
C ARG A 3 0.80 3.94 12.29
N VAL A 4 1.69 3.41 11.46
CA VAL A 4 2.23 4.09 10.27
C VAL A 4 1.24 3.88 9.14
N GLN A 5 0.80 4.98 8.54
CA GLN A 5 -0.19 5.00 7.48
C GLN A 5 0.21 6.07 6.46
N SER A 6 0.03 5.75 5.18
CA SER A 6 0.19 6.69 4.08
C SER A 6 -1.02 6.58 3.15
N THR A 7 -1.68 7.70 2.87
CA THR A 7 -2.89 7.75 2.06
C THR A 7 -2.73 8.72 0.89
N ALA A 8 -3.30 8.37 -0.27
CA ALA A 8 -3.46 9.26 -1.42
C ALA A 8 -4.88 9.15 -1.96
N GLN A 9 -5.47 10.28 -2.33
CA GLN A 9 -6.76 10.34 -3.01
C GLN A 9 -6.59 11.09 -4.32
N LEU A 10 -7.00 10.45 -5.43
CA LEU A 10 -6.75 10.95 -6.77
C LEU A 10 -8.03 10.88 -7.60
N PRO A 11 -8.28 11.86 -8.48
CA PRO A 11 -9.32 11.75 -9.48
C PRO A 11 -8.94 10.73 -10.55
N ILE A 12 -9.94 10.00 -11.05
CA ILE A 12 -9.80 9.06 -12.16
C ILE A 12 -10.94 9.28 -13.16
N GLU A 13 -10.71 8.90 -14.42
CA GLU A 13 -11.73 9.01 -15.46
C GLU A 13 -12.61 7.76 -15.53
N VAL A 14 -12.00 6.57 -15.43
CA VAL A 14 -12.65 5.27 -15.60
C VAL A 14 -12.14 4.29 -14.54
N ILE A 15 -13.04 3.66 -13.79
CA ILE A 15 -12.72 2.75 -12.69
C ILE A 15 -11.99 1.51 -13.19
N GLU A 16 -12.49 0.88 -14.26
CA GLU A 16 -11.97 -0.38 -14.80
C GLU A 16 -10.52 -0.21 -15.26
N LYS A 17 -10.22 0.86 -16.01
CA LYS A 17 -8.87 1.19 -16.44
C LYS A 17 -7.94 1.45 -15.25
N ALA A 18 -8.42 2.21 -14.25
CA ALA A 18 -7.65 2.46 -13.04
C ALA A 18 -7.34 1.17 -12.26
N LYS A 19 -8.28 0.23 -12.20
CA LYS A 19 -8.07 -1.08 -11.55
C LYS A 19 -7.01 -1.89 -12.26
N GLU A 20 -7.05 -2.01 -13.59
CA GLU A 20 -6.05 -2.76 -14.35
C GLU A 20 -4.63 -2.21 -14.14
N VAL A 21 -4.50 -0.88 -14.21
CA VAL A 21 -3.23 -0.17 -13.98
C VAL A 21 -2.71 -0.42 -12.57
N LEU A 22 -3.57 -0.29 -11.55
CA LEU A 22 -3.18 -0.51 -10.16
C LEU A 22 -2.82 -1.96 -9.86
N ILE A 23 -3.51 -2.93 -10.46
CA ILE A 23 -3.16 -4.36 -10.36
C ILE A 23 -1.76 -4.58 -10.93
N GLY A 24 -1.46 -4.02 -12.11
CA GLY A 24 -0.12 -4.10 -12.70
C GLY A 24 0.95 -3.44 -11.83
N ALA A 25 0.66 -2.27 -11.27
CA ALA A 25 1.57 -1.55 -10.38
C ALA A 25 1.83 -2.32 -9.07
N LEU A 26 0.80 -2.95 -8.49
CA LEU A 26 0.91 -3.79 -7.30
C LEU A 26 1.80 -5.02 -7.57
N GLN A 27 1.60 -5.69 -8.70
CA GLN A 27 2.43 -6.83 -9.12
C GLN A 27 3.89 -6.42 -9.35
N PHE A 28 4.12 -5.29 -10.03
CA PHE A 28 5.46 -4.74 -10.24
C PHE A 28 6.16 -4.40 -8.90
N ALA A 29 5.40 -3.86 -7.94
CA ALA A 29 5.88 -3.55 -6.59
C ALA A 29 6.02 -4.79 -5.68
N GLN A 30 5.91 -6.01 -6.23
CA GLN A 30 6.00 -7.29 -5.52
C GLN A 30 4.95 -7.43 -4.40
N CYS A 31 3.76 -6.86 -4.59
CA CYS A 31 2.64 -7.04 -3.68
C CYS A 31 1.84 -8.29 -4.07
N GLU A 32 1.40 -9.02 -3.06
CA GLU A 32 0.44 -10.10 -3.18
C GLU A 32 -0.97 -9.53 -3.12
N ILE A 33 -1.75 -9.68 -4.19
CA ILE A 33 -3.15 -9.25 -4.23
C ILE A 33 -3.99 -10.28 -3.47
N THR A 34 -4.64 -9.86 -2.39
CA THR A 34 -5.44 -10.74 -1.54
C THR A 34 -6.91 -10.77 -1.93
N SER A 35 -7.43 -9.68 -2.48
CA SER A 35 -8.83 -9.59 -2.93
C SER A 35 -8.98 -8.52 -3.99
N VAL A 36 -9.87 -8.77 -4.96
CA VAL A 36 -10.32 -7.79 -5.95
C VAL A 36 -11.84 -7.85 -5.98
N GLY A 37 -12.50 -6.84 -5.43
CA GLY A 37 -13.94 -6.65 -5.53
C GLY A 37 -14.29 -5.62 -6.60
N ASP A 38 -15.57 -5.27 -6.72
CA ASP A 38 -16.05 -4.33 -7.74
C ASP A 38 -15.45 -2.93 -7.55
N PHE A 39 -15.45 -2.44 -6.30
CA PHE A 39 -14.99 -1.09 -5.93
C PHE A 39 -13.82 -1.09 -4.95
N ASN A 40 -13.13 -2.23 -4.81
CA ASN A 40 -11.96 -2.30 -3.94
C ASN A 40 -10.88 -3.25 -4.48
N ILE A 41 -9.65 -3.02 -4.05
CA ILE A 41 -8.53 -3.94 -4.18
C ILE A 41 -7.85 -4.01 -2.83
N GLU A 42 -7.58 -5.21 -2.35
CA GLU A 42 -6.76 -5.46 -1.17
C GLU A 42 -5.50 -6.19 -1.58
N ALA A 43 -4.37 -5.74 -1.06
CA ALA A 43 -3.08 -6.36 -1.29
C ALA A 43 -2.20 -6.29 -0.04
N LYS A 44 -1.17 -7.11 -0.01
CA LYS A 44 -0.17 -7.15 1.05
C LYS A 44 1.23 -7.20 0.45
N ARG A 45 2.22 -6.78 1.22
CA ARG A 45 3.63 -6.93 0.86
C ARG A 45 4.43 -7.34 2.07
N GLY A 46 5.51 -8.10 1.86
CA GLY A 46 6.42 -8.50 2.92
C GLY A 46 5.81 -9.52 3.90
N SER A 47 6.57 -9.84 4.95
CA SER A 47 6.15 -10.83 5.94
C SER A 47 6.68 -10.46 7.32
N GLN A 48 5.79 -10.52 8.32
CA GLN A 48 6.17 -10.28 9.71
C GLN A 48 7.27 -11.24 10.18
N ILE A 49 7.23 -12.50 9.73
CA ILE A 49 8.20 -13.53 10.12
C ILE A 49 9.58 -13.18 9.54
N VAL A 50 9.63 -12.83 8.25
CA VAL A 50 10.87 -12.47 7.56
C VAL A 50 11.47 -11.19 8.15
N PHE A 51 10.63 -10.18 8.38
CA PHE A 51 11.06 -8.91 8.96
C PHE A 51 11.60 -9.06 10.37
N ARG A 52 10.93 -9.84 11.23
CA ARG A 52 11.39 -10.15 12.60
C ARG A 52 12.67 -11.00 12.59
N GLY A 53 12.80 -11.94 11.65
CA GLY A 53 13.98 -12.80 11.52
C GLY A 53 15.22 -12.06 11.03
N LYS A 54 15.09 -11.12 10.08
CA LYS A 54 16.20 -10.29 9.57
C LYS A 54 16.55 -9.13 10.51
N GLY A 55 15.58 -8.63 11.27
CA GLY A 55 15.69 -7.40 12.03
C GLY A 55 15.63 -6.14 11.14
N ALA A 56 15.21 -5.02 11.72
CA ALA A 56 14.96 -3.77 10.98
C ALA A 56 16.21 -3.13 10.34
N MET A 57 17.43 -3.56 10.70
CA MET A 57 18.67 -3.05 10.12
C MET A 57 19.01 -3.67 8.76
N ILE A 58 18.57 -4.91 8.48
CA ILE A 58 18.98 -5.68 7.29
C ILE A 58 17.79 -5.93 6.35
N ALA A 59 16.55 -5.70 6.82
CA ALA A 59 15.36 -5.84 5.99
C ALA A 59 15.36 -4.86 4.80
N ASN A 60 15.19 -5.39 3.59
CA ASN A 60 14.96 -4.59 2.39
C ASN A 60 13.51 -4.08 2.38
N ASP A 61 13.22 -3.02 1.62
CA ASP A 61 11.88 -2.41 1.54
C ASP A 61 10.75 -3.40 1.24
N VAL A 62 11.03 -4.45 0.47
CA VAL A 62 10.06 -5.51 0.10
C VAL A 62 9.76 -6.48 1.25
N ASP A 63 10.62 -6.56 2.25
CA ASP A 63 10.44 -7.43 3.42
C ASP A 63 9.48 -6.80 4.46
N TYR A 64 9.24 -5.48 4.38
CA TYR A 64 8.39 -4.76 5.34
C TYR A 64 6.93 -5.22 5.22
N PRO A 65 6.31 -5.73 6.30
CA PRO A 65 4.94 -6.22 6.25
C PRO A 65 3.95 -5.05 6.11
N ILE A 66 3.29 -4.97 4.97
CA ILE A 66 2.43 -3.84 4.62
C ILE A 66 1.07 -4.39 4.18
N LYS A 67 0.02 -3.70 4.58
CA LYS A 67 -1.35 -3.87 4.06
C LYS A 67 -1.69 -2.70 3.16
N ILE A 68 -2.36 -2.99 2.07
CA ILE A 68 -2.76 -2.02 1.06
C ILE A 68 -4.25 -2.21 0.84
N ALA A 69 -5.00 -1.12 0.97
CA ALA A 69 -6.42 -1.07 0.67
C ALA A 69 -6.66 0.06 -0.33
N ILE A 70 -7.23 -0.28 -1.48
CA ILE A 70 -7.58 0.66 -2.52
C ILE A 70 -9.09 0.64 -2.66
N GLY A 71 -9.73 1.80 -2.57
CA GLY A 71 -11.17 1.97 -2.74
C GLY A 71 -11.50 2.92 -3.89
N PHE A 72 -12.54 2.59 -4.65
CA PHE A 72 -13.06 3.41 -5.73
C PHE A 72 -14.44 3.94 -5.34
N PHE A 73 -14.69 5.22 -5.54
CA PHE A 73 -15.97 5.84 -5.20
C PHE A 73 -16.22 7.08 -6.04
N GLN A 74 -17.48 7.51 -6.09
CA GLN A 74 -17.86 8.74 -6.77
C GLN A 74 -18.17 9.82 -5.73
N HIS A 75 -17.62 11.02 -5.91
CA HIS A 75 -17.89 12.18 -5.07
C HIS A 75 -18.04 13.42 -5.94
N GLU A 76 -19.11 14.20 -5.73
CA GLU A 76 -19.42 15.42 -6.50
C GLU A 76 -19.36 15.21 -8.03
N GLY A 77 -19.82 14.05 -8.51
CA GLY A 77 -19.84 13.71 -9.94
C GLY A 77 -18.50 13.26 -10.51
N LYS A 78 -17.42 13.23 -9.73
CA LYS A 78 -16.09 12.74 -10.14
C LYS A 78 -15.83 11.36 -9.58
N PHE A 79 -15.21 10.47 -10.36
CA PHE A 79 -14.67 9.22 -9.85
C PHE A 79 -13.35 9.48 -9.15
N LEU A 80 -13.22 8.94 -7.94
CA LEU A 80 -12.04 9.07 -7.10
C LEU A 80 -11.55 7.68 -6.71
N VAL A 81 -10.24 7.57 -6.54
CA VAL A 81 -9.59 6.42 -5.93
C VAL A 81 -8.90 6.85 -4.66
N ASN A 82 -9.05 6.07 -3.59
CA ASN A 82 -8.32 6.23 -2.35
C ASN A 82 -7.37 5.04 -2.19
N ILE A 83 -6.09 5.32 -2.03
CA ILE A 83 -5.02 4.36 -1.81
C ILE A 83 -4.56 4.52 -0.38
N ALA A 84 -4.77 3.51 0.45
CA ALA A 84 -4.27 3.43 1.82
C ALA A 84 -3.18 2.36 1.92
N VAL A 85 -2.01 2.75 2.44
CA VAL A 85 -0.87 1.88 2.68
C VAL A 85 -0.53 1.93 4.16
N ASP A 86 -0.73 0.82 4.84
CA ASP A 86 -0.63 0.70 6.29
C ASP A 86 0.44 -0.31 6.69
N GLU A 87 1.11 -0.05 7.81
CA GLU A 87 1.98 -1.03 8.43
C GLU A 87 1.19 -2.23 8.99
N ASP A 88 1.75 -3.43 8.80
CA ASP A 88 1.19 -4.69 9.30
C ASP A 88 2.19 -5.42 10.20
N MET A 89 2.84 -4.73 11.16
CA MET A 89 3.72 -5.39 12.14
C MET A 89 2.96 -6.03 13.31
N GLY A 90 1.70 -5.63 13.53
CA GLY A 90 0.95 -5.97 14.73
C GLY A 90 1.50 -5.24 15.97
N PHE A 91 1.75 -5.96 17.07
CA PHE A 91 2.32 -5.38 18.29
C PHE A 91 3.84 -5.22 18.19
N GLY A 92 4.35 -4.07 18.62
CA GLY A 92 5.78 -3.83 18.80
C GLY A 92 6.50 -3.40 17.53
N LEU A 93 6.13 -2.24 16.98
CA LEU A 93 6.96 -1.57 15.98
C LEU A 93 8.35 -1.35 16.61
N MET A 94 9.38 -2.00 16.07
CA MET A 94 10.72 -1.95 16.64
C MET A 94 11.16 -0.49 16.80
N ILE A 95 11.65 -0.14 17.98
CA ILE A 95 12.11 1.21 18.31
C ILE A 95 13.15 1.63 17.25
N GLY A 96 12.91 2.76 16.58
CA GLY A 96 13.77 3.28 15.51
C GLY A 96 13.38 2.88 14.08
N ALA A 97 12.44 1.95 13.87
CA ALA A 97 12.00 1.55 12.53
C ALA A 97 10.92 2.45 11.92
N LYS A 98 10.25 3.29 12.74
CA LYS A 98 9.08 4.09 12.33
C LYS A 98 9.34 5.00 11.13
N GLY A 99 10.46 5.73 11.13
CA GLY A 99 10.79 6.64 10.02
C GLY A 99 11.07 5.90 8.71
N LYS A 100 11.77 4.76 8.78
CA LYS A 100 11.96 3.89 7.61
C LYS A 100 10.63 3.34 7.12
N TYR A 101 9.78 2.86 8.04
CA TYR A 101 8.46 2.35 7.72
C TYR A 101 7.59 3.37 6.98
N GLN A 102 7.56 4.61 7.50
CA GLN A 102 6.83 5.70 6.86
C GLN A 102 7.34 5.94 5.44
N GLY A 103 8.66 6.02 5.25
CA GLY A 103 9.25 6.20 3.93
C GLY A 103 8.94 5.04 2.96
N VAL A 104 8.86 3.80 3.45
CA VAL A 104 8.47 2.65 2.63
C VAL A 104 7.00 2.73 2.22
N CYS A 105 6.11 3.06 3.16
CA CYS A 105 4.68 3.26 2.87
C CYS A 105 4.46 4.42 1.89
N ASP A 106 5.13 5.54 2.09
CA ASP A 106 5.05 6.72 1.23
C ASP A 106 5.54 6.40 -0.19
N ARG A 107 6.71 5.75 -0.34
CA ARG A 107 7.22 5.32 -1.65
C ARG A 107 6.25 4.39 -2.38
N LEU A 108 5.63 3.46 -1.67
CA LEU A 108 4.69 2.52 -2.26
C LEU A 108 3.40 3.23 -2.69
N ARG A 109 2.84 4.08 -1.81
CA ARG A 109 1.71 4.95 -2.15
C ARG A 109 2.02 5.80 -3.39
N ASP A 110 3.18 6.45 -3.42
CA ASP A 110 3.58 7.33 -4.53
C ASP A 110 3.76 6.56 -5.83
N THR A 111 4.30 5.35 -5.78
CA THR A 111 4.41 4.47 -6.96
C THR A 111 3.02 4.14 -7.52
N LEU A 112 2.07 3.80 -6.64
CA LEU A 112 0.68 3.51 -7.04
C LEU A 112 -0.03 4.77 -7.55
N ALA A 113 0.18 5.91 -6.89
CA ALA A 113 -0.38 7.20 -7.29
C ALA A 113 0.12 7.66 -8.66
N VAL A 114 1.42 7.57 -8.92
CA VAL A 114 2.04 7.94 -10.20
C VAL A 114 1.56 7.03 -11.33
N SER A 115 1.28 5.76 -11.06
CA SER A 115 0.77 4.84 -12.10
C SER A 115 -0.57 5.28 -12.71
N LEU A 116 -1.34 6.10 -11.97
CA LEU A 116 -2.66 6.58 -12.38
C LEU A 116 -2.66 7.94 -13.11
N ASN A 117 -1.53 8.65 -13.13
CA ASN A 117 -1.35 9.89 -13.88
C ASN A 117 -0.86 9.61 -15.31
#